data_AF-A0A8S3UN24-F1
#
_entry.id   AF-A0A8S3UN24-F1
#
_cell.length_a   1.000
_cell.length_b   1.000
_cell.length_c   1.000
_cell.angle_alpha   90.00
_cell.angle_beta   90.00
_cell.angle_gamma   90.00
#
_symmetry.space_group_name_H-M   'P 1'
#
loop_
_entity.id
_entity.type
_entity.pdbx_description
1 polymer ?
#
loop_
_entity_poly.entity_id
_entity_poly.type
_entity_poly.pdbx_seq_one_letter_code
_entity_poly.pdbx_strand_id
1 'polypeptide(L)'
;MAADVYGRVVSSSDFNSEISDLNGTTNIENEPDGLQEVHDDTFREYLPQNSQIVQILTEINTPSRSYVNNNDAIDEYSETQNSQIADFVPNQEFISLLDQELSDLPRDSYVLKLIELTHDSENTITWYRTILASRAKSIQGCPTGKLFTRKSTNRSSSTQKYAKDCYLIYMFINGDDSSIDDVFRKVDHNSISDQSKTVTHDCNIIEMRVTVQTLLERVVLLEKNEIENKRIIKNIKTENDKLKTELSSTNERLNQHLINCERKFTQYDANHKLINQQSKAIGEFDFNSYTANVKRFDSELERHSKLSVSLQKNISELKWNSKQSYASKVTPPGTPDSPHTTGIQIHSSTRSGQLSPIEIPESRSPVTCKQNIEKRYSNGINNSDNVTGLPYKTHETQNEGNRDISKPNTENITYKIPVRLEGVTSHVETTNENFFTGVTKNRTARYYLSGIDSKSTRAGILSYLETKNVHVTYLRLFSTRNNDRRISAKLNIAENCAEIVETENFWPKGVYCRKWLSNREWNQRFTDDAHHEPDS
;
A
#
# COMPACT_ATOMS: atom_id res chain seq x y z
N MET A 1 20.43 -25.55 -65.41
CA MET A 1 20.95 -26.74 -64.69
C MET A 1 21.63 -26.26 -63.41
N ALA A 2 20.89 -26.25 -62.31
CA ALA A 2 21.35 -26.32 -60.93
C ALA A 2 20.08 -26.40 -60.07
N ALA A 3 19.99 -27.45 -59.25
CA ALA A 3 18.77 -27.95 -58.65
C ALA A 3 18.47 -27.33 -57.27
N ASP A 4 17.18 -27.14 -57.00
CA ASP A 4 16.60 -26.80 -55.71
C ASP A 4 16.79 -27.93 -54.68
N VAL A 5 17.16 -27.55 -53.46
CA VAL A 5 17.19 -28.42 -52.29
C VAL A 5 16.21 -27.86 -51.25
N TYR A 6 15.06 -28.52 -51.12
CA TYR A 6 14.10 -28.29 -50.05
C TYR A 6 14.54 -29.03 -48.77
N GLY A 7 14.83 -28.27 -47.71
CA GLY A 7 15.02 -28.78 -46.35
C GLY A 7 13.69 -28.89 -45.61
N ARG A 8 13.31 -30.12 -45.26
CA ARG A 8 12.14 -30.47 -44.45
C ARG A 8 12.58 -30.61 -42.99
N VAL A 9 12.10 -29.74 -42.10
CA VAL A 9 12.30 -29.86 -40.65
C VAL A 9 11.11 -30.62 -40.08
N VAL A 10 11.38 -31.78 -39.48
CA VAL A 10 10.41 -32.65 -38.79
C VAL A 10 10.49 -32.38 -37.30
N SER A 11 9.32 -32.19 -36.68
CA SER A 11 9.11 -31.93 -35.26
C SER A 11 9.55 -33.09 -34.37
N SER A 12 10.24 -32.75 -33.28
CA SER A 12 10.59 -33.67 -32.18
C SER A 12 9.44 -33.75 -31.16
N SER A 13 8.69 -34.84 -31.22
CA SER A 13 7.90 -35.35 -30.11
C SER A 13 7.95 -36.86 -30.23
N ASP A 14 8.67 -37.54 -29.31
CA ASP A 14 8.50 -38.95 -28.92
C ASP A 14 9.72 -39.37 -28.07
N PHE A 15 9.62 -39.22 -26.75
CA PHE A 15 10.46 -39.92 -25.78
C PHE A 15 9.69 -40.05 -24.47
N ASN A 16 9.07 -41.22 -24.26
CA ASN A 16 9.09 -42.00 -23.02
C ASN A 16 8.00 -43.07 -23.06
N SER A 17 8.38 -44.26 -23.52
CA SER A 17 7.72 -45.52 -23.23
C SER A 17 8.61 -46.34 -22.29
N GLU A 18 7.96 -47.20 -21.50
CA GLU A 18 8.52 -48.32 -20.73
C GLU A 18 9.25 -47.99 -19.42
N ILE A 19 8.53 -48.08 -18.30
CA ILE A 19 8.87 -49.02 -17.21
C ILE A 19 7.57 -49.65 -16.68
N SER A 20 7.63 -50.98 -16.66
CA SER A 20 6.67 -52.02 -16.32
C SER A 20 6.12 -52.02 -14.88
N ASP A 21 4.84 -52.38 -14.80
CA ASP A 21 4.21 -53.41 -13.95
C ASP A 21 4.91 -53.84 -12.65
N LEU A 22 4.18 -53.72 -11.52
CA LEU A 22 3.98 -54.80 -10.55
C LEU A 22 2.97 -54.41 -9.45
N ASN A 23 2.01 -55.31 -9.25
CA ASN A 23 1.25 -55.61 -8.03
C ASN A 23 0.00 -54.79 -7.63
N GLY A 24 -1.13 -55.51 -7.56
CA GLY A 24 -1.82 -55.62 -6.27
C GLY A 24 -3.33 -55.33 -6.26
N THR A 25 -4.12 -56.19 -6.90
CA THR A 25 -5.56 -56.32 -6.65
C THR A 25 -5.87 -56.79 -5.23
N THR A 26 -6.64 -56.00 -4.47
CA THR A 26 -7.49 -56.51 -3.38
C THR A 26 -8.86 -55.85 -3.46
N ASN A 27 -9.87 -56.68 -3.78
CA ASN A 27 -11.29 -56.41 -3.62
C ASN A 27 -11.66 -56.30 -2.14
N ILE A 28 -12.44 -55.28 -1.77
CA ILE A 28 -13.43 -55.37 -0.68
C ILE A 28 -14.66 -54.56 -1.11
N GLU A 29 -15.76 -55.28 -1.33
CA GLU A 29 -17.12 -54.76 -1.39
C GLU A 29 -17.55 -54.25 0.01
N ASN A 30 -18.29 -53.13 0.07
CA ASN A 30 -19.58 -53.03 0.75
C ASN A 30 -20.20 -51.62 0.62
N GLU A 31 -21.46 -51.62 0.19
CA GLU A 31 -22.49 -50.57 0.13
C GLU A 31 -23.02 -50.18 1.56
N PRO A 32 -24.06 -49.33 1.74
CA PRO A 32 -24.14 -47.89 1.45
C PRO A 32 -24.77 -47.11 2.66
N ASP A 33 -25.24 -45.89 2.40
CA ASP A 33 -26.18 -45.07 3.19
C ASP A 33 -25.70 -44.34 4.46
N GLY A 34 -25.76 -43.00 4.37
CA GLY A 34 -25.65 -42.06 5.48
C GLY A 34 -26.15 -40.69 5.06
N LEU A 35 -27.47 -40.48 5.16
CA LEU A 35 -28.12 -39.16 5.15
C LEU A 35 -27.42 -38.24 6.16
N GLN A 36 -26.96 -37.07 5.71
CA GLN A 36 -26.48 -36.03 6.62
C GLN A 36 -27.30 -34.75 6.46
N GLU A 37 -27.95 -34.42 7.57
CA GLU A 37 -28.80 -33.27 7.81
C GLU A 37 -28.09 -31.94 7.54
N VAL A 38 -28.83 -31.03 6.92
CA VAL A 38 -28.48 -29.62 6.74
C VAL A 38 -28.76 -28.91 8.06
N HIS A 39 -27.70 -28.49 8.76
CA HIS A 39 -27.81 -27.52 9.85
C HIS A 39 -27.43 -26.13 9.31
N ASP A 40 -28.45 -25.27 9.19
CA ASP A 40 -28.33 -23.83 9.04
C ASP A 40 -27.83 -23.23 10.36
N ASP A 41 -26.56 -22.83 10.41
CA ASP A 41 -26.05 -21.99 11.49
C ASP A 41 -25.75 -20.57 11.01
N THR A 42 -26.52 -19.68 11.60
CA THR A 42 -26.54 -18.23 11.40
C THR A 42 -25.20 -17.62 11.84
N PHE A 43 -24.41 -17.13 10.89
CA PHE A 43 -23.15 -16.42 11.17
C PHE A 43 -23.44 -15.04 11.78
N ARG A 44 -23.08 -14.86 13.06
CA ARG A 44 -22.92 -13.56 13.72
C ARG A 44 -21.61 -12.91 13.25
N GLU A 45 -21.70 -11.65 12.85
CA GLU A 45 -20.57 -10.74 12.61
C GLU A 45 -19.65 -10.67 13.85
N TYR A 46 -18.39 -11.08 13.68
CA TYR A 46 -17.29 -10.71 14.57
C TYR A 46 -16.40 -9.68 13.85
N LEU A 47 -16.38 -8.46 14.36
CA LEU A 47 -15.37 -7.44 14.07
C LEU A 47 -14.09 -7.75 14.86
N PRO A 48 -12.90 -7.83 14.25
CA PRO A 48 -11.67 -7.86 15.02
C PRO A 48 -11.16 -6.43 15.30
N GLN A 49 -11.04 -6.12 16.59
CA GLN A 49 -10.20 -5.03 17.10
C GLN A 49 -8.72 -5.42 16.92
N ASN A 50 -8.01 -4.71 16.04
CA ASN A 50 -6.56 -4.81 15.90
C ASN A 50 -5.88 -3.64 16.62
N SER A 51 -5.33 -3.88 17.80
CA SER A 51 -4.25 -3.06 18.36
C SER A 51 -3.48 -3.83 19.43
N GLN A 52 -2.39 -4.52 19.05
CA GLN A 52 -1.28 -4.93 19.95
C GLN A 52 -0.18 -5.70 19.17
N ILE A 53 0.50 -5.04 18.21
CA ILE A 53 1.79 -5.54 17.68
C ILE A 53 2.72 -4.34 17.45
N VAL A 54 3.20 -3.72 18.53
CA VAL A 54 4.40 -2.86 18.54
C VAL A 54 4.97 -2.85 19.96
N GLN A 55 5.63 -3.92 20.43
CA GLN A 55 6.40 -3.85 21.69
C GLN A 55 7.40 -5.00 21.99
N ILE A 56 7.95 -5.71 20.99
CA ILE A 56 8.84 -6.88 21.24
C ILE A 56 10.28 -6.73 20.69
N LEU A 57 10.71 -5.57 20.17
CA LEU A 57 12.05 -5.45 19.54
C LEU A 57 12.97 -4.34 20.10
N THR A 58 12.92 -4.05 21.40
CA THR A 58 13.82 -3.03 22.01
C THR A 58 14.49 -3.43 23.33
N GLU A 59 14.67 -4.71 23.62
CA GLU A 59 15.43 -5.14 24.80
C GLU A 59 16.42 -6.27 24.47
N ILE A 60 17.59 -5.89 23.93
CA ILE A 60 18.81 -6.69 24.07
C ILE A 60 19.96 -5.74 24.45
N ASN A 61 20.24 -5.71 25.76
CA ASN A 61 21.54 -5.60 26.41
C ASN A 61 22.57 -4.58 25.88
N THR A 62 22.67 -3.44 26.57
CA THR A 62 23.93 -2.71 26.76
C THR A 62 24.43 -2.92 28.20
N PRO A 63 25.59 -3.55 28.44
CA PRO A 63 26.24 -3.46 29.75
C PRO A 63 27.09 -2.19 29.82
N SER A 64 26.76 -1.35 30.80
CA SER A 64 27.52 -0.17 31.19
C SER A 64 28.96 -0.50 31.56
N ARG A 65 29.90 0.15 30.87
CA ARG A 65 31.35 0.09 31.11
C ARG A 65 31.70 1.06 32.24
N SER A 66 32.04 0.55 33.42
CA SER A 66 32.63 1.35 34.49
C SER A 66 34.16 1.30 34.38
N TYR A 67 34.78 2.47 34.51
CA TYR A 67 36.23 2.63 34.52
C TYR A 67 36.79 2.22 35.88
N VAL A 68 37.71 1.26 35.91
CA VAL A 68 38.66 1.11 37.01
C VAL A 68 40.06 1.13 36.42
N ASN A 69 40.79 2.15 36.83
CA ASN A 69 42.19 2.42 36.57
C ASN A 69 43.01 1.59 37.57
N ASN A 70 44.09 0.93 37.14
CA ASN A 70 45.27 0.65 37.98
C ASN A 70 46.45 0.26 37.09
N ASN A 71 47.51 1.05 37.22
CA ASN A 71 48.85 0.74 36.74
C ASN A 71 49.63 -0.03 37.83
N ASP A 72 50.65 -0.72 37.34
CA ASP A 72 51.91 -1.12 37.98
C ASP A 72 52.11 -2.62 38.34
N ALA A 73 53.12 -3.14 37.65
CA ALA A 73 54.16 -4.08 38.08
C ALA A 73 54.08 -5.58 37.73
N ILE A 74 54.92 -5.91 36.73
CA ILE A 74 55.98 -6.96 36.71
C ILE A 74 55.59 -8.44 36.52
N ASP A 75 56.07 -8.91 35.36
CA ASP A 75 56.66 -10.20 34.96
C ASP A 75 56.20 -11.54 35.54
N GLU A 76 56.08 -12.46 34.57
CA GLU A 76 56.14 -13.91 34.67
C GLU A 76 54.84 -14.58 35.16
N TYR A 77 54.42 -15.61 34.40
CA TYR A 77 53.28 -16.53 34.56
C TYR A 77 52.21 -16.55 33.45
N SER A 78 52.36 -17.59 32.60
CA SER A 78 51.35 -18.59 32.19
C SER A 78 50.22 -18.23 31.22
N GLU A 79 50.45 -18.54 29.94
CA GLU A 79 49.82 -19.62 29.11
C GLU A 79 48.45 -20.26 29.50
N THR A 80 47.57 -19.62 30.28
CA THR A 80 46.31 -20.25 30.75
C THR A 80 45.03 -19.44 30.52
N GLN A 81 45.03 -18.48 29.58
CA GLN A 81 43.81 -17.73 29.20
C GLN A 81 43.13 -18.19 27.89
N ASN A 82 43.47 -19.36 27.35
CA ASN A 82 42.84 -19.89 26.13
C ASN A 82 41.54 -20.70 26.35
N SER A 83 41.03 -20.84 27.58
CA SER A 83 39.88 -21.72 27.87
C SER A 83 38.49 -21.07 27.76
N GLN A 84 38.39 -19.76 27.51
CA GLN A 84 37.08 -19.08 27.31
C GLN A 84 36.81 -18.62 25.87
N ILE A 85 37.69 -18.96 24.92
CA ILE A 85 37.49 -18.68 23.47
C ILE A 85 36.73 -19.84 22.78
N ALA A 86 36.39 -20.92 23.50
CA ALA A 86 35.95 -22.18 22.92
C ALA A 86 34.55 -22.19 22.27
N ASP A 87 33.70 -21.18 22.49
CA ASP A 87 32.27 -21.28 22.11
C ASP A 87 31.85 -20.47 20.89
N PHE A 88 32.77 -19.74 20.25
CA PHE A 88 32.47 -19.06 18.99
C PHE A 88 33.31 -19.66 17.87
N VAL A 89 32.81 -20.75 17.29
CA VAL A 89 33.24 -21.24 15.98
C VAL A 89 32.23 -20.70 14.96
N PRO A 90 32.53 -19.61 14.25
CA PRO A 90 31.63 -19.09 13.22
C PRO A 90 31.30 -20.18 12.20
N ASN A 91 30.03 -20.25 11.83
CA ASN A 91 29.49 -21.23 10.89
C ASN A 91 30.25 -21.15 9.54
N GLN A 92 30.40 -22.27 8.83
CA GLN A 92 31.01 -22.32 7.49
C GLN A 92 30.35 -21.32 6.53
N GLU A 93 29.04 -21.09 6.69
CA GLU A 93 28.28 -20.09 5.94
C GLU A 93 28.81 -18.66 6.14
N PHE A 94 29.28 -18.33 7.34
CA PHE A 94 29.85 -17.01 7.62
C PHE A 94 31.19 -16.80 6.90
N ILE A 95 32.00 -17.86 6.78
CA ILE A 95 33.24 -17.81 6.00
C ILE A 95 32.93 -17.56 4.52
N SER A 96 31.96 -18.31 3.96
CA SER A 96 31.53 -18.13 2.57
C SER A 96 31.00 -16.73 2.31
N LEU A 97 30.25 -16.15 3.25
CA LEU A 97 29.79 -14.76 3.18
C LEU A 97 30.96 -13.77 3.17
N LEU A 98 31.95 -13.93 4.06
CA LEU A 98 33.13 -13.08 4.08
C LEU A 98 33.92 -13.20 2.77
N ASP A 99 34.18 -14.42 2.29
CA ASP A 99 34.90 -14.65 1.04
C ASP A 99 34.18 -14.01 -0.17
N GLN A 100 32.84 -14.06 -0.19
CA GLN A 100 32.02 -13.43 -1.23
C GLN A 100 32.07 -11.90 -1.15
N GLU A 101 31.77 -11.32 0.02
CA GLU A 101 31.67 -9.86 0.20
C GLU A 101 33.02 -9.14 0.11
N LEU A 102 34.13 -9.84 0.36
CA LEU A 102 35.48 -9.27 0.32
C LEU A 102 36.19 -9.49 -1.02
N SER A 103 35.58 -10.22 -1.95
CA SER A 103 36.18 -10.50 -3.26
C SER A 103 36.37 -9.23 -4.09
N ASP A 104 37.50 -9.17 -4.81
CA ASP A 104 37.86 -8.10 -5.76
C ASP A 104 37.87 -6.66 -5.21
N LEU A 105 37.95 -6.50 -3.88
CA LEU A 105 38.03 -5.19 -3.26
C LEU A 105 39.47 -4.64 -3.23
N PRO A 106 39.66 -3.33 -3.47
CA PRO A 106 40.91 -2.65 -3.17
C PRO A 106 41.28 -2.78 -1.69
N ARG A 107 42.58 -2.72 -1.38
CA ARG A 107 43.12 -2.92 -0.02
C ARG A 107 42.36 -2.19 1.09
N ASP A 108 42.14 -0.89 0.94
CA ASP A 108 41.52 -0.08 1.99
C ASP A 108 40.02 -0.40 2.13
N SER A 109 39.33 -0.64 1.00
CA SER A 109 37.94 -1.08 0.99
C SER A 109 37.77 -2.48 1.61
N TYR A 110 38.67 -3.42 1.32
CA TYR A 110 38.70 -4.75 1.93
C TYR A 110 38.82 -4.66 3.45
N VAL A 111 39.76 -3.86 3.94
CA VAL A 111 40.02 -3.71 5.38
C VAL A 111 38.80 -3.10 6.08
N LEU A 112 38.24 -2.01 5.54
CA LEU A 112 37.05 -1.39 6.11
C LEU A 112 35.85 -2.34 6.08
N LYS A 113 35.64 -3.06 4.97
CA LYS A 113 34.53 -3.99 4.82
C LYS A 113 34.63 -5.18 5.77
N LEU A 114 35.83 -5.73 5.96
CA LEU A 114 36.06 -6.82 6.90
C LEU A 114 35.79 -6.38 8.35
N ILE A 115 36.24 -5.18 8.74
CA ILE A 115 35.96 -4.61 10.07
C ILE A 115 34.45 -4.40 10.26
N GLU A 116 33.75 -3.88 9.23
CA GLU A 116 32.30 -3.70 9.25
C GLU A 116 31.56 -5.04 9.44
N LEU A 117 31.86 -6.05 8.61
CA LEU A 117 31.21 -7.37 8.61
C LEU A 117 31.46 -8.17 9.90
N THR A 118 32.57 -7.90 10.58
CA THR A 118 32.93 -8.57 11.84
C THR A 118 32.61 -7.71 13.07
N HIS A 119 31.97 -6.55 12.88
CA HIS A 119 31.63 -5.60 13.95
C HIS A 119 32.84 -5.19 14.81
N ASP A 120 33.99 -4.96 14.18
CA ASP A 120 35.26 -4.60 14.84
C ASP A 120 35.72 -5.63 15.90
N SER A 121 35.27 -6.89 15.78
CA SER A 121 35.67 -7.98 16.67
C SER A 121 37.07 -8.50 16.32
N GLU A 122 38.06 -8.18 17.17
CA GLU A 122 39.44 -8.66 17.05
C GLU A 122 39.51 -10.19 16.99
N ASN A 123 38.70 -10.88 17.80
CA ASN A 123 38.66 -12.34 17.86
C ASN A 123 38.17 -12.93 16.53
N THR A 124 37.09 -12.37 15.96
CA THR A 124 36.52 -12.85 14.69
C THR A 124 37.49 -12.62 13.53
N ILE A 125 38.16 -11.47 13.49
CA ILE A 125 39.16 -11.17 12.46
C ILE A 125 40.39 -12.06 12.61
N THR A 126 40.88 -12.29 13.83
CA THR A 126 42.02 -13.18 14.09
C THR A 126 41.70 -14.63 13.71
N TRP A 127 40.45 -15.06 13.95
CA TRP A 127 39.97 -16.36 13.52
C TRP A 127 39.94 -16.48 11.99
N TYR A 128 39.33 -15.50 11.30
CA TYR A 128 39.30 -15.50 9.82
C TYR A 128 40.71 -15.45 9.22
N ARG A 129 41.62 -14.67 9.82
CA ARG A 129 43.05 -14.65 9.48
C ARG A 129 43.69 -16.04 9.58
N THR A 130 43.36 -16.81 10.60
CA THR A 130 43.88 -18.17 10.81
C THR A 130 43.36 -19.14 9.75
N ILE A 131 42.10 -18.99 9.33
CA ILE A 131 41.51 -19.77 8.23
C ILE A 131 42.21 -19.45 6.91
N LEU A 132 42.36 -18.17 6.57
CA LEU A 132 43.09 -17.75 5.37
C LEU A 132 44.53 -18.26 5.39
N ALA A 133 45.23 -18.17 6.52
CA ALA A 133 46.59 -18.70 6.64
C ALA A 133 46.66 -20.22 6.43
N SER A 134 45.65 -20.96 6.90
CA SER A 134 45.57 -22.41 6.68
C SER A 134 45.36 -22.75 5.20
N ARG A 135 44.55 -21.95 4.49
CA ARG A 135 44.37 -22.08 3.02
C ARG A 135 45.67 -21.74 2.28
N ALA A 136 46.33 -20.65 2.66
CA ALA A 136 47.59 -20.21 2.05
C ALA A 136 48.70 -21.26 2.20
N LYS A 137 48.79 -21.97 3.34
CA LYS A 137 49.77 -23.05 3.55
C LYS A 137 49.62 -24.23 2.58
N SER A 138 48.46 -24.40 1.95
CA SER A 138 48.25 -25.42 0.92
C SER A 138 48.78 -25.01 -0.46
N ILE A 139 49.23 -23.75 -0.63
CA ILE A 139 49.75 -23.21 -1.88
C ILE A 139 51.29 -23.28 -1.85
N GLN A 140 51.90 -23.71 -2.96
CA GLN A 140 53.35 -23.78 -3.11
C GLN A 140 53.98 -22.38 -2.97
N GLY A 141 55.09 -22.28 -2.23
CA GLY A 141 55.78 -21.01 -1.98
C GLY A 141 55.31 -20.24 -0.74
N CYS A 142 54.29 -20.73 -0.03
CA CYS A 142 53.87 -20.14 1.24
C CYS A 142 54.99 -20.23 2.30
N PRO A 143 55.33 -19.13 3.02
CA PRO A 143 56.35 -19.16 4.06
C PRO A 143 56.02 -20.17 5.17
N THR A 144 57.01 -20.95 5.60
CA THR A 144 56.86 -22.02 6.61
C THR A 144 56.69 -21.52 8.06
N GLY A 145 56.60 -20.20 8.24
CA GLY A 145 56.54 -19.52 9.54
C GLY A 145 55.20 -19.64 10.26
N LYS A 146 55.18 -19.14 11.50
CA LYS A 146 53.93 -18.86 12.25
C LYS A 146 53.42 -17.46 11.92
N LEU A 147 52.10 -17.27 12.00
CA LEU A 147 51.49 -15.93 11.86
C LEU A 147 52.08 -14.97 12.90
N PHE A 148 52.46 -13.78 12.44
CA PHE A 148 53.01 -12.75 13.31
C PHE A 148 51.89 -12.10 14.15
N THR A 149 52.01 -12.09 15.47
CA THR A 149 51.11 -11.32 16.34
C THR A 149 51.55 -9.86 16.34
N ARG A 150 50.71 -8.96 15.81
CA ARG A 150 51.00 -7.52 15.76
C ARG A 150 50.55 -6.86 17.06
N LYS A 151 51.48 -6.21 17.77
CA LYS A 151 51.12 -5.33 18.90
C LYS A 151 50.37 -4.10 18.38
N SER A 152 49.35 -3.64 19.09
CA SER A 152 48.68 -2.37 18.81
C SER A 152 49.68 -1.20 18.93
N THR A 153 49.44 -0.13 18.19
CA THR A 153 50.24 1.11 18.25
C THR A 153 49.29 2.29 18.31
N ASN A 154 49.74 3.44 18.82
CA ASN A 154 48.88 4.64 18.95
C ASN A 154 48.21 5.09 17.64
N ARG A 155 48.74 4.71 16.47
CA ARG A 155 48.21 5.08 15.15
C ARG A 155 47.26 4.06 14.50
N SER A 156 47.12 2.85 15.05
CA SER A 156 46.29 1.81 14.42
C SER A 156 45.93 0.71 15.41
N SER A 157 44.65 0.34 15.45
CA SER A 157 44.15 -0.75 16.28
C SER A 157 44.74 -2.11 15.85
N SER A 158 44.82 -3.05 16.80
CA SER A 158 45.11 -4.46 16.52
C SER A 158 44.18 -5.02 15.44
N THR A 159 42.88 -4.71 15.53
CA THR A 159 41.85 -5.11 14.56
C THR A 159 42.19 -4.66 13.14
N GLN A 160 42.55 -3.39 12.95
CA GLN A 160 42.92 -2.87 11.63
C GLN A 160 44.20 -3.52 11.09
N LYS A 161 45.17 -3.81 11.96
CA LYS A 161 46.40 -4.51 11.58
C LYS A 161 46.12 -5.95 11.14
N TYR A 162 45.25 -6.68 11.85
CA TYR A 162 44.88 -8.04 11.47
C TYR A 162 44.02 -8.07 10.20
N ALA A 163 43.13 -7.11 10.00
CA ALA A 163 42.38 -6.98 8.76
C ALA A 163 43.31 -6.74 7.54
N LYS A 164 44.37 -5.93 7.72
CA LYS A 164 45.42 -5.76 6.70
C LYS A 164 46.18 -7.07 6.43
N ASP A 165 46.49 -7.85 7.46
CA ASP A 165 47.10 -9.17 7.28
C ASP A 165 46.16 -10.12 6.52
N CYS A 166 44.85 -10.11 6.79
CA CYS A 166 43.87 -10.89 6.02
C CYS A 166 43.90 -10.55 4.53
N TYR A 167 43.98 -9.27 4.17
CA TYR A 167 44.09 -8.84 2.78
C TYR A 167 45.36 -9.38 2.11
N LEU A 168 46.52 -9.29 2.79
CA LEU A 168 47.78 -9.79 2.23
C LEU A 168 47.74 -11.31 2.01
N ILE A 169 47.14 -12.06 2.94
CA ILE A 169 46.97 -13.51 2.78
C ILE A 169 45.97 -13.82 1.64
N TYR A 170 44.89 -13.05 1.52
CA TYR A 170 43.91 -13.19 0.45
C TYR A 170 44.52 -12.95 -0.94
N MET A 171 45.32 -11.87 -1.10
CA MET A 171 46.04 -11.59 -2.34
C MET A 171 47.00 -12.72 -2.72
N PHE A 172 47.72 -13.30 -1.74
CA PHE A 172 48.56 -14.47 -1.94
C PHE A 172 47.77 -15.71 -2.41
N ILE A 173 46.60 -15.96 -1.81
CA ILE A 173 45.73 -17.07 -2.25
C ILE A 173 45.30 -16.91 -3.71
N ASN A 174 45.16 -15.66 -4.18
CA ASN A 174 44.80 -15.34 -5.55
C ASN A 174 46.01 -15.20 -6.50
N GLY A 175 47.23 -15.52 -6.05
CA GLY A 175 48.43 -15.56 -6.88
C GLY A 175 49.33 -14.33 -6.84
N ASP A 176 49.08 -13.35 -5.96
CA ASP A 176 49.98 -12.21 -5.72
C ASP A 176 50.89 -12.46 -4.52
N ASP A 177 52.19 -12.66 -4.77
CA ASP A 177 53.19 -13.03 -3.76
C ASP A 177 53.92 -11.83 -3.13
N SER A 178 53.60 -10.60 -3.53
CA SER A 178 54.44 -9.41 -3.31
C SER A 178 54.68 -9.02 -1.85
N SER A 179 54.01 -9.62 -0.85
CA SER A 179 54.09 -9.18 0.56
C SER A 179 53.75 -10.24 1.61
N ILE A 180 53.67 -11.53 1.26
CA ILE A 180 53.23 -12.56 2.21
C ILE A 180 54.23 -12.77 3.37
N ASP A 181 55.51 -12.52 3.12
CA ASP A 181 56.60 -12.57 4.10
C ASP A 181 56.40 -11.63 5.30
N ASP A 182 55.68 -10.52 5.14
CA ASP A 182 55.44 -9.55 6.22
C ASP A 182 54.43 -10.07 7.27
N VAL A 183 53.71 -11.14 6.94
CA VAL A 183 52.65 -11.71 7.78
C VAL A 183 53.13 -12.96 8.53
N PHE A 184 54.10 -13.69 7.96
CA PHE A 184 54.68 -14.89 8.57
C PHE A 184 56.06 -14.59 9.16
N ARG A 185 56.29 -15.02 10.41
CA ARG A 185 57.60 -14.88 11.04
C ARG A 185 58.61 -15.76 10.32
N LYS A 186 59.68 -15.17 9.77
CA LYS A 186 60.85 -15.93 9.28
C LYS A 186 61.40 -16.74 10.44
N VAL A 187 61.53 -18.06 10.23
CA VAL A 187 62.20 -18.92 11.20
C VAL A 187 63.66 -18.50 11.18
N ASP A 188 64.18 -17.98 12.31
CA ASP A 188 65.59 -17.63 12.42
C ASP A 188 66.41 -18.91 12.27
N HIS A 189 66.90 -19.17 11.05
CA HIS A 189 67.70 -20.36 10.74
C HIS A 189 69.04 -20.41 11.50
N ASN A 190 69.38 -19.35 12.24
CA ASN A 190 70.60 -19.28 13.05
C ASN A 190 70.53 -19.97 14.41
N SER A 191 69.38 -20.56 14.82
CA SER A 191 69.28 -21.31 16.08
C SER A 191 69.20 -22.84 15.92
N ILE A 192 69.47 -23.38 14.72
CA ILE A 192 69.48 -24.83 14.48
C ILE A 192 70.87 -25.24 14.00
N SER A 193 71.84 -25.26 14.91
CA SER A 193 73.01 -26.12 14.74
C SER A 193 72.81 -27.38 15.59
N ASP A 194 73.07 -28.53 14.96
CA ASP A 194 73.42 -29.81 15.61
C ASP A 194 72.35 -30.73 16.19
N GLN A 195 71.18 -30.88 15.56
CA GLN A 195 70.40 -32.13 15.72
C GLN A 195 69.78 -32.66 14.42
N SER A 196 70.60 -32.87 13.38
CA SER A 196 70.26 -33.83 12.32
C SER A 196 70.67 -35.25 12.75
N LYS A 197 70.00 -35.78 13.79
CA LYS A 197 69.97 -37.23 14.03
C LYS A 197 68.74 -37.77 13.32
N THR A 198 68.97 -38.71 12.41
CA THR A 198 67.98 -39.55 11.75
C THR A 198 66.99 -40.09 12.76
N VAL A 199 65.87 -39.37 12.95
CA VAL A 199 64.71 -39.86 13.70
C VAL A 199 64.05 -40.87 12.78
N THR A 200 64.44 -42.13 12.93
CA THR A 200 63.61 -43.25 12.50
C THR A 200 62.23 -43.03 13.10
N HIS A 201 61.25 -43.02 12.20
CA HIS A 201 59.86 -42.67 12.41
C HIS A 201 59.17 -43.76 13.25
N ASP A 202 59.57 -43.92 14.51
CA ASP A 202 58.83 -44.69 15.49
C ASP A 202 57.60 -43.85 15.83
N CYS A 203 56.55 -44.04 15.02
CA CYS A 203 55.24 -43.44 15.20
C CYS A 203 54.81 -43.77 16.64
N ASN A 204 54.83 -42.75 17.50
CA ASN A 204 54.56 -42.90 18.92
C ASN A 204 53.15 -43.49 19.08
N ILE A 205 53.06 -44.76 19.47
CA ILE A 205 51.80 -45.51 19.55
C ILE A 205 50.76 -44.75 20.41
N ILE A 206 51.23 -43.96 21.37
CA ILE A 206 50.41 -43.10 22.23
C ILE A 206 49.76 -41.98 21.41
N GLU A 207 50.51 -41.30 20.53
CA GLU A 207 50.00 -40.23 19.66
C GLU A 207 48.98 -40.77 18.64
N MET A 208 49.24 -41.95 18.07
CA MET A 208 48.26 -42.64 17.23
C MET A 208 46.98 -42.95 17.99
N ARG A 209 47.07 -43.46 19.24
CA ARG A 209 45.89 -43.77 20.05
C ARG A 209 45.08 -42.51 20.39
N VAL A 210 45.74 -41.41 20.76
CA VAL A 210 45.07 -40.13 21.03
C VAL A 210 44.37 -39.59 19.78
N THR A 211 45.03 -39.70 18.62
CA THR A 211 44.46 -39.27 17.33
C THR A 211 43.23 -40.10 16.98
N VAL A 212 43.30 -41.43 17.11
CA VAL A 212 42.16 -42.32 16.85
C VAL A 212 41.00 -42.04 17.80
N GLN A 213 41.27 -41.82 19.10
CA GLN A 213 40.24 -41.47 20.08
C GLN A 213 39.54 -40.14 19.72
N THR A 214 40.33 -39.12 19.37
CA THR A 214 39.81 -37.80 18.94
C THR A 214 38.96 -37.92 17.68
N LEU A 215 39.38 -38.76 16.72
CA LEU A 215 38.60 -39.04 15.52
C LEU A 215 37.28 -39.75 15.84
N LEU A 216 37.29 -40.71 16.77
CA LEU A 216 36.09 -41.41 17.20
C LEU A 216 35.06 -40.46 17.84
N GLU A 217 35.50 -39.58 18.74
CA GLU A 217 34.66 -38.57 19.37
C GLU A 217 34.06 -37.60 18.34
N ARG A 218 34.86 -37.21 17.34
CA ARG A 218 34.40 -36.36 16.24
C ARG A 218 33.35 -37.07 15.37
N VAL A 219 33.50 -38.36 15.11
CA VAL A 219 32.50 -39.17 14.37
C VAL A 219 31.18 -39.21 15.14
N VAL A 220 31.20 -39.48 16.45
CA VAL A 220 29.98 -39.50 17.29
C VAL A 220 29.28 -38.14 17.29
N LEU A 221 30.04 -37.04 17.37
CA LEU A 221 29.48 -35.69 17.30
C LEU A 221 28.83 -35.42 15.94
N LEU A 222 29.46 -35.86 14.85
CA LEU A 222 28.92 -35.71 13.49
C LEU A 222 27.62 -36.51 13.31
N GLU A 223 27.54 -37.74 13.83
CA GLU A 223 26.32 -38.55 13.80
C GLU A 223 25.17 -37.88 14.56
N LYS A 224 25.45 -37.31 15.74
CA LYS A 224 24.45 -36.54 16.50
C LYS A 224 23.96 -35.32 15.72
N ASN A 225 24.87 -34.57 15.10
CA ASN A 225 24.53 -33.42 14.28
C ASN A 225 23.72 -33.82 13.04
N GLU A 226 24.01 -34.96 12.42
CA GLU A 226 23.24 -35.49 11.29
C GLU A 226 21.78 -35.79 11.69
N ILE A 227 21.57 -36.41 12.87
CA ILE A 227 20.24 -36.69 13.39
C ILE A 227 19.47 -35.39 13.67
N GLU A 228 20.12 -34.40 14.27
CA GLU A 228 19.49 -33.10 14.53
C GLU A 228 19.12 -32.38 13.23
N ASN A 229 20.03 -32.37 12.26
CA ASN A 229 19.77 -31.78 10.94
C ASN A 229 18.60 -32.47 10.24
N LYS A 230 18.49 -33.81 10.31
CA LYS A 230 17.33 -34.54 9.79
C LYS A 230 16.02 -34.12 10.47
N ARG A 231 16.04 -33.87 11.78
CA ARG A 231 14.87 -33.34 12.52
C ARG A 231 14.51 -31.94 12.05
N ILE A 232 15.48 -31.04 11.93
CA ILE A 232 15.28 -29.66 11.46
C ILE A 232 14.69 -29.67 10.05
N ILE A 233 15.25 -30.46 9.13
CA ILE A 233 14.74 -30.59 7.75
C ILE A 233 13.28 -31.07 7.76
N LYS A 234 12.93 -32.04 8.61
CA LYS A 234 11.54 -32.51 8.74
C LYS A 234 10.61 -31.40 9.21
N ASN A 235 11.02 -30.61 10.21
CA ASN A 235 10.24 -29.49 10.72
C ASN A 235 10.03 -28.40 9.65
N ILE A 236 11.11 -28.01 8.96
CA ILE A 236 11.05 -27.03 7.86
C ILE A 236 10.09 -27.52 6.77
N LYS A 237 10.14 -28.82 6.43
CA LYS A 237 9.23 -29.40 5.44
C LYS A 237 7.76 -29.30 5.88
N THR A 238 7.46 -29.64 7.12
CA THR A 238 6.08 -29.52 7.65
C THR A 238 5.58 -28.07 7.70
N GLU A 239 6.45 -27.12 8.03
CA GLU A 239 6.09 -25.69 8.02
C GLU A 239 5.87 -25.17 6.60
N ASN A 240 6.69 -25.60 5.65
CA ASN A 240 6.51 -25.25 4.24
C ASN A 240 5.20 -25.81 3.67
N ASP A 241 4.85 -27.05 4.01
CA ASP A 241 3.56 -27.64 3.62
C ASP A 241 2.38 -26.86 4.22
N LYS A 242 2.50 -26.38 5.47
CA LYS A 242 1.50 -25.50 6.10
C LYS A 242 1.40 -24.14 5.41
N LEU A 243 2.51 -23.49 5.09
CA LEU A 243 2.50 -22.21 4.39
C LEU A 243 1.91 -22.34 2.98
N LYS A 244 2.14 -23.48 2.32
CA LYS A 244 1.56 -23.78 1.00
C LYS A 244 0.04 -23.93 1.06
N THR A 245 -0.50 -24.55 2.10
CA THR A 245 -1.97 -24.65 2.28
C THR A 245 -2.58 -23.29 2.63
N GLU A 246 -1.93 -22.49 3.49
CA GLU A 246 -2.37 -21.13 3.82
C GLU A 246 -2.36 -20.19 2.59
N LEU A 247 -1.32 -20.29 1.75
CA LEU A 247 -1.24 -19.55 0.48
C LEU A 247 -2.39 -19.92 -0.45
N SER A 248 -2.67 -21.22 -0.60
CA SER A 248 -3.79 -21.72 -1.41
C SER A 248 -5.15 -21.19 -0.91
N SER A 249 -5.37 -21.25 0.41
CA SER A 249 -6.60 -20.74 1.05
C SER A 249 -6.76 -19.22 0.86
N THR A 250 -5.68 -18.46 0.98
CA THR A 250 -5.69 -17.00 0.77
C THR A 250 -6.00 -16.64 -0.68
N ASN A 251 -5.43 -17.38 -1.62
CA ASN A 251 -5.68 -17.18 -3.04
C ASN A 251 -7.14 -17.48 -3.41
N GLU A 252 -7.73 -18.53 -2.82
CA GLU A 252 -9.15 -18.84 -2.98
C GLU A 252 -10.03 -17.69 -2.44
N ARG A 253 -9.72 -17.17 -1.24
CA ARG A 253 -10.45 -16.01 -0.68
C ARG A 253 -10.33 -14.78 -1.58
N LEU A 254 -9.16 -14.52 -2.16
CA LEU A 254 -8.96 -13.42 -3.09
C LEU A 254 -9.82 -13.58 -4.35
N ASN A 255 -9.85 -14.77 -4.93
CA ASN A 255 -10.69 -15.07 -6.09
C ASN A 255 -12.18 -14.86 -5.79
N GLN A 256 -12.66 -15.31 -4.62
CA GLN A 256 -14.03 -15.05 -4.18
C GLN A 256 -14.34 -13.56 -4.04
N HIS A 257 -13.38 -12.77 -3.52
CA HIS A 257 -13.52 -11.31 -3.45
C HIS A 257 -13.57 -10.64 -4.84
N LEU A 258 -12.76 -11.10 -5.79
CA LEU A 258 -12.79 -10.61 -7.17
C LEU A 258 -14.14 -10.88 -7.85
N ILE A 259 -14.65 -12.11 -7.75
CA ILE A 259 -15.97 -12.50 -8.29
C ILE A 259 -17.08 -11.62 -7.67
N ASN A 260 -17.02 -11.36 -6.36
CA ASN A 260 -17.99 -10.50 -5.68
C ASN A 260 -17.90 -9.03 -6.15
N CYS A 261 -16.69 -8.52 -6.39
CA CYS A 261 -16.50 -7.17 -6.92
C CYS A 261 -17.04 -7.03 -8.34
N GLU A 262 -16.78 -8.00 -9.22
CA GLU A 262 -17.34 -8.02 -10.59
C GLU A 262 -18.88 -8.06 -10.59
N ARG A 263 -19.46 -8.85 -9.68
CA ARG A 263 -20.92 -8.90 -9.50
C ARG A 263 -21.48 -7.53 -9.09
N LYS A 264 -20.85 -6.86 -8.11
CA LYS A 264 -21.28 -5.52 -7.67
C LYS A 264 -21.11 -4.48 -8.77
N PHE A 265 -20.03 -4.57 -9.55
CA PHE A 265 -19.81 -3.67 -10.68
C PHE A 265 -20.89 -3.85 -11.76
N THR A 266 -21.22 -5.09 -12.11
CA THR A 266 -22.31 -5.41 -13.05
C THR A 266 -23.66 -4.87 -12.56
N GLN A 267 -23.94 -5.02 -11.26
CA GLN A 267 -25.15 -4.47 -10.64
C GLN A 267 -25.18 -2.94 -10.70
N TYR A 268 -24.04 -2.29 -10.45
CA TYR A 268 -23.93 -0.83 -10.54
C TYR A 268 -24.16 -0.33 -11.98
N ASP A 269 -23.57 -0.98 -12.99
CA ASP A 269 -23.78 -0.64 -14.40
C ASP A 269 -25.25 -0.79 -14.82
N ALA A 270 -25.91 -1.87 -14.40
CA ALA A 270 -27.34 -2.07 -14.62
C ALA A 270 -28.19 -0.96 -13.98
N ASN A 271 -27.90 -0.60 -12.72
CA ASN A 271 -28.59 0.50 -12.03
C ASN A 271 -28.34 1.85 -12.71
N HIS A 272 -27.11 2.12 -13.15
CA HIS A 272 -26.76 3.35 -13.85
C HIS A 272 -27.49 3.47 -15.19
N LYS A 273 -27.58 2.38 -15.97
CA LYS A 273 -28.40 2.32 -17.19
C LYS A 273 -29.87 2.61 -16.91
N LEU A 274 -30.43 2.06 -15.84
CA LEU A 274 -31.81 2.32 -15.44
C LEU A 274 -32.03 3.79 -15.06
N ILE A 275 -31.12 4.39 -14.28
CA ILE A 275 -31.18 5.81 -13.90
C ILE A 275 -31.11 6.71 -15.14
N ASN A 276 -30.26 6.38 -16.12
CA ASN A 276 -30.17 7.14 -17.37
C ASN A 276 -31.45 7.02 -18.20
N GLN A 277 -32.07 5.84 -18.27
CA GLN A 277 -33.37 5.66 -18.92
C GLN A 277 -34.46 6.49 -18.23
N GLN A 278 -34.51 6.48 -16.89
CA GLN A 278 -35.46 7.30 -16.12
C GLN A 278 -35.21 8.80 -16.33
N SER A 279 -33.94 9.23 -16.33
CA SER A 279 -33.57 10.63 -16.55
C SER A 279 -33.96 11.09 -17.95
N LYS A 280 -33.81 10.23 -18.97
CA LYS A 280 -34.28 10.49 -20.33
C LYS A 280 -35.80 10.63 -20.39
N ALA A 281 -36.54 9.73 -19.74
CA ALA A 281 -38.00 9.82 -19.67
C ALA A 281 -38.48 11.11 -18.96
N ILE A 282 -37.75 11.58 -17.94
CA ILE A 282 -38.03 12.86 -17.28
C ILE A 282 -37.67 14.04 -18.20
N GLY A 283 -36.58 13.96 -18.98
CA GLY A 283 -36.20 15.00 -19.93
C GLY A 283 -37.19 15.13 -21.11
N GLU A 284 -37.81 14.02 -21.51
CA GLU A 284 -38.88 13.98 -22.52
C GLU A 284 -40.24 14.43 -21.96
N PHE A 285 -40.35 14.66 -20.65
CA PHE A 285 -41.55 15.22 -20.05
C PHE A 285 -41.76 16.64 -20.55
N ASP A 286 -42.84 16.85 -21.31
CA ASP A 286 -43.18 18.17 -21.84
C ASP A 286 -43.67 19.10 -20.72
N PHE A 287 -42.71 19.79 -20.10
CA PHE A 287 -42.96 20.81 -19.10
C PHE A 287 -43.88 21.91 -19.60
N ASN A 288 -43.94 22.19 -20.91
CA ASN A 288 -44.85 23.19 -21.45
C ASN A 288 -46.29 22.69 -21.40
N SER A 289 -46.55 21.44 -21.77
CA SER A 289 -47.86 20.79 -21.62
C SER A 289 -48.30 20.75 -20.16
N TYR A 290 -47.41 20.37 -19.23
CA TYR A 290 -47.71 20.40 -17.80
C TYR A 290 -48.05 21.82 -17.31
N THR A 291 -47.21 22.81 -17.65
CA THR A 291 -47.41 24.21 -17.25
C THR A 291 -48.69 24.80 -17.85
N ALA A 292 -49.03 24.43 -19.08
CA ALA A 292 -50.28 24.82 -19.72
C ALA A 292 -51.50 24.24 -18.98
N ASN A 293 -51.43 22.98 -18.56
CA ASN A 293 -52.48 22.36 -17.75
C ASN A 293 -52.61 23.01 -16.37
N VAL A 294 -51.49 23.30 -15.69
CA VAL A 294 -51.51 24.02 -14.40
C VAL A 294 -52.20 25.38 -14.55
N LYS A 295 -51.81 26.18 -15.55
CA LYS A 295 -52.46 27.48 -15.83
C LYS A 295 -53.95 27.33 -16.14
N ARG A 296 -54.35 26.26 -16.85
CA ARG A 296 -55.75 25.96 -17.13
C ARG A 296 -56.52 25.65 -15.85
N PHE A 297 -55.94 24.88 -14.94
CA PHE A 297 -56.55 24.59 -13.64
C PHE A 297 -56.66 25.84 -12.76
N ASP A 298 -55.62 26.68 -12.71
CA ASP A 298 -55.67 27.95 -11.96
C ASP A 298 -56.78 28.87 -12.51
N SER A 299 -56.92 28.94 -13.83
CA SER A 299 -57.96 29.73 -14.49
C SER A 299 -59.37 29.21 -14.16
N GLU A 300 -59.57 27.88 -14.16
CA GLU A 300 -60.83 27.26 -13.74
C GLU A 300 -61.11 27.47 -12.25
N LEU A 301 -60.10 27.34 -11.39
CA LEU A 301 -60.21 27.58 -9.95
C LEU A 301 -60.64 29.03 -9.68
N GLU A 302 -60.05 29.99 -10.38
CA GLU A 302 -60.43 31.40 -10.27
C GLU A 302 -61.87 31.64 -10.78
N ARG A 303 -62.29 30.98 -11.85
CA ARG A 303 -63.68 31.02 -12.34
C ARG A 303 -64.65 30.48 -11.30
N HIS A 304 -64.35 29.35 -10.67
CA HIS A 304 -65.14 28.76 -9.59
C HIS A 304 -65.19 29.65 -8.34
N SER A 305 -64.07 30.29 -7.99
CA SER A 305 -64.00 31.25 -6.88
C SER A 305 -64.92 32.45 -7.13
N LYS A 306 -64.86 33.06 -8.32
CA LYS A 306 -65.74 34.17 -8.72
C LYS A 306 -67.21 33.79 -8.70
N LEU A 307 -67.54 32.59 -9.21
CA LEU A 307 -68.90 32.06 -9.19
C LEU A 307 -69.42 31.87 -7.77
N SER A 308 -68.56 31.38 -6.86
CA SER A 308 -68.88 31.20 -5.45
C SER A 308 -69.15 32.54 -4.75
N VAL A 309 -68.33 33.56 -5.00
CA VAL A 309 -68.54 34.94 -4.50
C VAL A 309 -69.85 35.52 -5.03
N SER A 310 -70.15 35.35 -6.32
CA SER A 310 -71.41 35.81 -6.91
C SER A 310 -72.63 35.12 -6.30
N LEU A 311 -72.57 33.81 -6.08
CA LEU A 311 -73.64 33.07 -5.40
C LEU A 311 -73.82 33.55 -3.96
N GLN A 312 -72.73 33.76 -3.23
CA GLN A 312 -72.77 34.27 -1.86
C GLN A 312 -73.38 35.68 -1.79
N LYS A 313 -73.09 36.55 -2.77
CA LYS A 313 -73.72 37.87 -2.92
C LYS A 313 -75.22 37.75 -3.15
N ASN A 314 -75.64 36.92 -4.12
CA ASN A 314 -77.06 36.69 -4.41
C ASN A 314 -77.84 36.14 -3.20
N ILE A 315 -77.24 35.21 -2.44
CA ILE A 315 -77.81 34.68 -1.19
C ILE A 315 -77.96 35.80 -0.15
N SER A 316 -76.98 36.70 -0.05
CA SER A 316 -77.01 37.81 0.91
C SER A 316 -78.09 38.84 0.55
N GLU A 317 -78.26 39.14 -0.74
CA GLU A 317 -79.33 40.00 -1.25
C GLU A 317 -80.73 39.40 -1.02
N LEU A 318 -80.90 38.09 -1.26
CA LEU A 318 -82.14 37.38 -0.95
C LEU A 318 -82.46 37.41 0.56
N LYS A 319 -81.45 37.25 1.44
CA LYS A 319 -81.62 37.37 2.89
C LYS A 319 -82.01 38.80 3.31
N TRP A 320 -81.46 39.82 2.66
CA TRP A 320 -81.82 41.22 2.94
C TRP A 320 -83.26 41.51 2.54
N ASN A 321 -83.67 41.12 1.34
CA ASN A 321 -85.02 41.33 0.83
C ASN A 321 -86.08 40.52 1.60
N SER A 322 -85.74 39.32 2.09
CA SER A 322 -86.57 38.51 2.98
C SER A 322 -86.88 39.20 4.32
N LYS A 323 -85.97 40.01 4.86
CA LYS A 323 -86.19 40.74 6.13
C LYS A 323 -87.03 42.00 5.99
N GLN A 324 -87.15 42.59 4.81
CA GLN A 324 -88.01 43.76 4.59
C GLN A 324 -89.49 43.40 4.39
N SER A 325 -89.83 42.15 4.06
CA SER A 325 -91.23 41.77 3.74
C SER A 325 -92.07 41.28 4.93
N TYR A 326 -91.49 41.09 6.12
CA TYR A 326 -92.23 40.59 7.30
C TYR A 326 -92.35 41.59 8.47
N ALA A 327 -91.80 42.80 8.35
CA ALA A 327 -91.86 43.83 9.38
C ALA A 327 -93.06 44.80 9.27
N SER A 328 -94.09 44.47 8.48
CA SER A 328 -95.35 45.23 8.44
C SER A 328 -96.55 44.27 8.51
N LYS A 329 -96.74 43.68 9.69
CA LYS A 329 -98.02 43.45 10.40
C LYS A 329 -97.85 42.29 11.37
N VAL A 330 -97.38 42.59 12.57
CA VAL A 330 -97.62 41.76 13.75
C VAL A 330 -98.23 42.65 14.83
N THR A 331 -99.55 42.57 14.94
CA THR A 331 -100.34 43.01 16.09
C THR A 331 -100.24 41.94 17.19
N PRO A 332 -100.08 42.29 18.47
CA PRO A 332 -100.06 41.32 19.57
C PRO A 332 -101.48 41.18 20.20
N PRO A 333 -101.69 40.37 21.25
CA PRO A 333 -101.82 38.91 21.24
C PRO A 333 -103.19 38.46 21.81
N GLY A 334 -103.60 37.21 21.52
CA GLY A 334 -104.77 36.58 22.14
C GLY A 334 -104.71 35.06 22.05
N THR A 335 -104.26 34.41 23.12
CA THR A 335 -104.46 33.00 23.47
C THR A 335 -105.92 32.72 23.88
N PRO A 336 -106.37 31.46 24.08
CA PRO A 336 -105.99 30.17 23.49
C PRO A 336 -107.22 29.42 22.90
N ASP A 337 -107.02 28.37 22.10
CA ASP A 337 -107.64 27.05 22.31
C ASP A 337 -107.29 26.02 21.22
N SER A 338 -107.15 24.80 21.72
CA SER A 338 -106.81 23.49 21.13
C SER A 338 -107.96 22.92 20.25
N PRO A 339 -107.89 21.67 19.75
CA PRO A 339 -106.92 20.99 18.88
C PRO A 339 -107.57 20.62 17.53
N HIS A 340 -106.81 20.21 16.50
CA HIS A 340 -107.22 19.07 15.65
C HIS A 340 -106.09 18.53 14.77
N THR A 341 -105.86 17.24 14.99
CA THR A 341 -105.15 16.24 14.21
C THR A 341 -105.65 16.16 12.76
N THR A 342 -104.76 16.20 11.77
CA THR A 342 -104.89 15.38 10.55
C THR A 342 -103.51 15.12 9.94
N GLY A 343 -103.07 13.88 10.04
CA GLY A 343 -101.88 13.39 9.35
C GLY A 343 -102.15 13.24 7.86
N ILE A 344 -101.16 13.61 7.04
CA ILE A 344 -101.08 13.19 5.64
C ILE A 344 -99.75 12.49 5.45
N GLN A 345 -99.86 11.19 5.23
CA GLN A 345 -98.81 10.26 4.87
C GLN A 345 -98.36 10.45 3.41
N ILE A 346 -97.04 10.41 3.23
CA ILE A 346 -96.27 9.56 2.29
C ILE A 346 -96.63 9.66 0.80
N HIS A 347 -95.63 9.89 -0.06
CA HIS A 347 -95.21 8.92 -1.09
C HIS A 347 -93.84 9.30 -1.67
N SER A 348 -92.81 8.64 -1.13
CA SER A 348 -91.53 8.40 -1.80
C SER A 348 -91.74 7.36 -2.92
N SER A 349 -91.70 7.79 -4.18
CA SER A 349 -91.69 6.88 -5.33
C SER A 349 -90.27 6.44 -5.68
N THR A 350 -89.99 5.20 -5.29
CA THR A 350 -88.99 4.31 -5.86
C THR A 350 -89.29 4.11 -7.35
N ARG A 351 -88.38 4.52 -8.25
CA ARG A 351 -88.37 4.01 -9.63
C ARG A 351 -87.10 3.20 -9.84
N SER A 352 -87.29 1.89 -9.71
CA SER A 352 -86.44 0.84 -10.24
C SER A 352 -86.25 1.07 -11.75
N GLY A 353 -85.02 1.41 -12.13
CA GLY A 353 -84.54 1.45 -13.50
C GLY A 353 -83.35 0.51 -13.60
N GLN A 354 -83.64 -0.71 -14.03
CA GLN A 354 -82.70 -1.78 -14.36
C GLN A 354 -81.78 -1.27 -15.48
N LEU A 355 -80.50 -1.06 -15.18
CA LEU A 355 -79.44 -0.88 -16.16
C LEU A 355 -78.32 -1.86 -15.85
N SER A 356 -77.91 -2.56 -16.90
CA SER A 356 -76.94 -3.64 -16.95
C SER A 356 -75.58 -3.25 -16.35
N PRO A 357 -74.79 -4.22 -15.84
CA PRO A 357 -73.43 -3.96 -15.41
C PRO A 357 -72.57 -3.59 -16.62
N ILE A 358 -72.02 -2.38 -16.63
CA ILE A 358 -70.88 -2.06 -17.49
C ILE A 358 -69.65 -2.57 -16.76
N GLU A 359 -68.99 -3.57 -17.34
CA GLU A 359 -67.66 -4.04 -16.95
C GLU A 359 -66.66 -2.88 -17.04
N ILE A 360 -66.12 -2.49 -15.89
CA ILE A 360 -64.94 -1.63 -15.81
C ILE A 360 -63.75 -2.58 -15.73
N PRO A 361 -62.77 -2.49 -16.65
CA PRO A 361 -61.62 -3.39 -16.65
C PRO A 361 -60.73 -3.13 -15.42
N GLU A 362 -60.26 -4.23 -14.82
CA GLU A 362 -59.24 -4.26 -13.77
C GLU A 362 -57.99 -3.49 -14.18
N SER A 363 -57.88 -2.23 -13.74
CA SER A 363 -56.61 -1.52 -13.70
C SER A 363 -55.89 -1.90 -12.41
N ARG A 364 -54.83 -2.68 -12.60
CA ARG A 364 -53.79 -3.08 -11.65
C ARG A 364 -53.53 -2.10 -10.52
N SER A 365 -53.50 -2.67 -9.32
CA SER A 365 -53.09 -2.09 -8.04
C SER A 365 -51.87 -1.17 -8.09
N PRO A 366 -51.87 -0.03 -7.38
CA PRO A 366 -50.64 0.59 -6.95
C PRO A 366 -50.11 -0.14 -5.70
N VAL A 367 -48.85 -0.55 -5.79
CA VAL A 367 -48.05 -1.07 -4.68
C VAL A 367 -48.02 -0.02 -3.56
N THR A 368 -48.69 -0.31 -2.45
CA THR A 368 -48.55 0.43 -1.20
C THR A 368 -47.19 0.11 -0.59
N CYS A 369 -46.24 1.02 -0.75
CA CYS A 369 -44.98 1.02 -0.01
C CYS A 369 -45.28 1.37 1.45
N LYS A 370 -45.23 0.38 2.34
CA LYS A 370 -45.29 0.57 3.79
C LYS A 370 -44.06 1.37 4.24
N GLN A 371 -44.23 2.65 4.56
CA GLN A 371 -43.26 3.41 5.35
C GLN A 371 -43.43 3.03 6.82
N ASN A 372 -42.53 2.17 7.31
CA ASN A 372 -42.26 2.06 8.74
C ASN A 372 -41.32 3.21 9.12
N ILE A 373 -41.88 4.33 9.58
CA ILE A 373 -41.17 5.32 10.40
C ILE A 373 -41.81 5.27 11.77
N GLU A 374 -41.25 4.44 12.64
CA GLU A 374 -41.61 4.40 14.05
C GLU A 374 -40.47 4.98 14.90
N LYS A 375 -40.74 6.21 15.37
CA LYS A 375 -40.41 6.77 16.69
C LYS A 375 -39.10 6.31 17.35
N ARG A 376 -38.08 7.18 17.33
CA ARG A 376 -37.18 7.41 18.49
C ARG A 376 -36.77 8.88 18.58
N TYR A 377 -37.50 9.63 19.40
CA TYR A 377 -37.02 10.87 20.02
C TYR A 377 -37.51 10.89 21.46
N SER A 378 -36.61 10.56 22.38
CA SER A 378 -36.57 11.08 23.75
C SER A 378 -35.37 10.48 24.49
N ASN A 379 -34.37 11.32 24.76
CA ASN A 379 -33.65 11.48 26.04
C ASN A 379 -32.18 11.86 25.84
N GLY A 380 -31.76 12.93 26.53
CA GLY A 380 -30.38 13.10 26.97
C GLY A 380 -29.64 14.34 26.48
N ILE A 381 -30.17 15.55 26.70
CA ILE A 381 -29.34 16.76 26.79
C ILE A 381 -28.92 16.88 28.25
N ASN A 382 -27.64 16.62 28.54
CA ASN A 382 -26.99 17.07 29.76
C ASN A 382 -26.11 18.26 29.43
N ASN A 383 -26.36 19.33 30.18
CA ASN A 383 -25.63 20.58 30.24
C ASN A 383 -24.14 20.36 30.51
N SER A 384 -23.29 21.16 29.87
CA SER A 384 -22.20 21.82 30.58
C SER A 384 -21.90 23.15 29.93
N ASP A 385 -22.06 24.19 30.73
CA ASP A 385 -21.68 25.57 30.50
C ASP A 385 -20.17 25.68 30.24
N ASN A 386 -19.75 26.55 29.31
CA ASN A 386 -19.10 27.82 29.65
C ASN A 386 -18.30 28.43 28.49
N VAL A 387 -18.26 29.77 28.52
CA VAL A 387 -17.18 30.67 28.06
C VAL A 387 -17.35 31.36 26.68
N THR A 388 -17.74 32.65 26.84
CA THR A 388 -17.38 33.87 26.10
C THR A 388 -17.83 34.07 24.66
N GLY A 389 -18.82 34.96 24.54
CA GLY A 389 -19.14 35.65 23.31
C GLY A 389 -18.10 36.71 22.93
N LEU A 390 -17.95 36.89 21.62
CA LEU A 390 -17.38 38.06 20.97
C LEU A 390 -18.32 38.45 19.81
N PRO A 391 -18.70 39.74 19.67
CA PRO A 391 -19.59 40.17 18.60
C PRO A 391 -18.80 40.46 17.32
N TYR A 392 -19.19 39.84 16.21
CA TYR A 392 -18.71 40.24 14.89
C TYR A 392 -19.40 41.55 14.47
N LYS A 393 -18.61 42.61 14.36
CA LYS A 393 -18.98 43.86 13.70
C LYS A 393 -19.08 43.62 12.19
N THR A 394 -20.26 43.86 11.65
CA THR A 394 -20.53 43.98 10.22
C THR A 394 -20.05 45.37 9.78
N HIS A 395 -19.01 45.43 8.95
CA HIS A 395 -18.65 46.66 8.26
C HIS A 395 -19.43 46.73 6.94
N GLU A 396 -20.43 47.60 6.91
CA GLU A 396 -20.99 48.16 5.68
C GLU A 396 -19.92 49.03 5.01
N THR A 397 -19.52 48.68 3.80
CA THR A 397 -18.85 49.61 2.88
C THR A 397 -19.85 49.96 1.80
N GLN A 398 -20.44 51.15 1.96
CA GLN A 398 -21.04 51.92 0.89
C GLN A 398 -19.93 52.29 -0.11
N ASN A 399 -20.15 52.01 -1.40
CA ASN A 399 -19.44 52.69 -2.46
C ASN A 399 -20.45 53.01 -3.56
N GLU A 400 -20.80 54.29 -3.59
CA GLU A 400 -21.48 54.98 -4.66
C GLU A 400 -20.58 55.00 -5.91
N GLY A 401 -21.16 54.74 -7.07
CA GLY A 401 -20.44 54.68 -8.33
C GLY A 401 -21.38 54.66 -9.53
N ASN A 402 -22.22 55.69 -9.62
CA ASN A 402 -22.99 56.05 -10.81
C ASN A 402 -22.09 56.10 -12.05
N ARG A 403 -22.27 55.19 -13.01
CA ARG A 403 -22.09 55.49 -14.44
C ARG A 403 -23.16 54.81 -15.28
N ASP A 404 -23.88 55.68 -15.94
CA ASP A 404 -24.98 55.42 -16.84
C ASP A 404 -24.45 55.24 -18.28
N ILE A 405 -25.22 54.48 -19.06
CA ILE A 405 -25.29 54.50 -20.54
C ILE A 405 -24.14 53.82 -21.31
N SER A 406 -24.40 52.60 -21.81
CA SER A 406 -24.68 52.36 -23.24
C SER A 406 -24.89 50.86 -23.51
N LYS A 407 -26.09 50.48 -23.93
CA LYS A 407 -26.41 49.15 -24.48
C LYS A 407 -25.81 49.02 -25.89
N PRO A 408 -25.17 47.89 -26.25
CA PRO A 408 -25.10 47.47 -27.64
C PRO A 408 -26.07 46.33 -27.93
N ASN A 409 -26.68 46.43 -29.11
CA ASN A 409 -27.49 45.45 -29.83
C ASN A 409 -27.06 43.99 -29.61
N THR A 410 -27.99 43.17 -29.11
CA THR A 410 -27.97 41.71 -29.30
C THR A 410 -28.47 41.39 -30.70
N GLU A 411 -27.57 41.44 -31.68
CA GLU A 411 -27.73 40.75 -32.95
C GLU A 411 -27.29 39.29 -32.80
N ASN A 412 -28.10 38.39 -33.36
CA ASN A 412 -27.94 36.93 -33.35
C ASN A 412 -26.54 36.49 -33.81
N ILE A 413 -25.69 36.11 -32.86
CA ILE A 413 -24.47 35.34 -33.15
C ILE A 413 -24.84 33.86 -33.17
N THR A 414 -25.20 33.37 -34.35
CA THR A 414 -25.21 31.93 -34.64
C THR A 414 -23.77 31.44 -34.70
N TYR A 415 -23.33 30.69 -33.69
CA TYR A 415 -22.06 29.96 -33.76
C TYR A 415 -22.19 28.83 -34.80
N LYS A 416 -21.84 29.12 -36.05
CA LYS A 416 -21.48 28.08 -37.02
C LYS A 416 -20.11 27.53 -36.61
N ILE A 417 -20.11 26.39 -35.95
CA ILE A 417 -18.93 25.55 -35.76
C ILE A 417 -18.43 25.17 -37.17
N PRO A 418 -17.21 25.56 -37.60
CA PRO A 418 -16.65 25.03 -38.83
C PRO A 418 -16.21 23.60 -38.53
N VAL A 419 -17.04 22.63 -38.92
CA VAL A 419 -16.63 21.24 -39.00
C VAL A 419 -15.64 21.14 -40.15
N ARG A 420 -14.36 21.16 -39.80
CA ARG A 420 -13.26 20.92 -40.73
C ARG A 420 -13.17 19.40 -40.94
N LEU A 421 -13.88 18.89 -41.95
CA LEU A 421 -13.72 17.53 -42.48
C LEU A 421 -12.44 17.50 -43.33
N GLU A 422 -11.28 17.46 -42.69
CA GLU A 422 -10.05 17.07 -43.37
C GLU A 422 -9.88 15.55 -43.23
N GLY A 423 -10.19 14.85 -44.33
CA GLY A 423 -9.41 13.71 -44.81
C GLY A 423 -9.17 12.54 -43.86
N VAL A 424 -10.22 11.84 -43.43
CA VAL A 424 -10.08 10.43 -43.06
C VAL A 424 -10.16 9.62 -44.36
N THR A 425 -9.04 9.54 -45.07
CA THR A 425 -8.85 8.43 -46.01
C THR A 425 -8.82 7.16 -45.18
N SER A 426 -9.85 6.33 -45.35
CA SER A 426 -9.94 4.99 -44.81
C SER A 426 -8.79 4.14 -45.32
N HIS A 427 -7.65 4.21 -44.64
CA HIS A 427 -6.68 3.12 -44.69
C HIS A 427 -7.31 1.98 -43.89
N VAL A 428 -7.76 0.97 -44.64
CA VAL A 428 -8.17 -0.31 -44.09
C VAL A 428 -6.95 -0.89 -43.37
N GLU A 429 -6.88 -0.67 -42.06
CA GLU A 429 -5.97 -1.39 -41.19
C GLU A 429 -6.48 -2.83 -41.11
N THR A 430 -5.89 -3.67 -41.95
CA THR A 430 -5.88 -5.11 -41.75
C THR A 430 -5.43 -5.39 -40.32
N THR A 431 -6.36 -5.91 -39.53
CA THR A 431 -6.18 -6.43 -38.17
C THR A 431 -5.17 -7.57 -38.20
N ASN A 432 -3.88 -7.24 -38.20
CA ASN A 432 -2.83 -8.14 -37.75
C ASN A 432 -2.85 -8.13 -36.23
N GLU A 433 -3.72 -8.97 -35.68
CA GLU A 433 -3.75 -9.40 -34.29
C GLU A 433 -2.41 -10.08 -33.98
N ASN A 434 -1.43 -9.32 -33.45
CA ASN A 434 -0.28 -9.73 -32.63
C ASN A 434 0.78 -8.60 -32.57
N PHE A 435 0.44 -7.43 -32.00
CA PHE A 435 1.46 -6.43 -31.66
C PHE A 435 1.72 -6.44 -30.15
N PHE A 436 2.95 -6.80 -29.78
CA PHE A 436 3.46 -6.65 -28.44
C PHE A 436 3.99 -5.23 -28.26
N THR A 437 3.15 -4.32 -27.75
CA THR A 437 3.59 -2.97 -27.35
C THR A 437 4.09 -3.00 -25.91
N GLY A 438 5.39 -2.81 -25.73
CA GLY A 438 5.99 -2.64 -24.41
C GLY A 438 5.42 -1.39 -23.74
N VAL A 439 4.83 -1.55 -22.55
CA VAL A 439 4.44 -0.40 -21.72
C VAL A 439 5.72 0.23 -21.16
N THR A 440 6.16 1.32 -21.78
CA THR A 440 7.24 2.15 -21.22
C THR A 440 6.71 2.84 -19.98
N LYS A 441 7.07 2.33 -18.79
CA LYS A 441 6.81 3.04 -17.55
C LYS A 441 7.64 4.33 -17.57
N ASN A 442 6.99 5.46 -17.77
CA ASN A 442 7.62 6.76 -17.65
C ASN A 442 8.25 6.88 -16.26
N ARG A 443 9.57 6.99 -16.22
CA ARG A 443 10.30 7.20 -14.97
C ARG A 443 9.83 8.52 -14.35
N THR A 444 9.72 8.54 -13.02
CA THR A 444 9.32 9.73 -12.27
C THR A 444 10.47 10.17 -11.39
N ALA A 445 10.86 11.43 -11.53
CA ALA A 445 11.83 12.06 -10.66
C ALA A 445 11.13 12.56 -9.39
N ARG A 446 11.73 12.33 -8.23
CA ARG A 446 11.19 12.70 -6.93
C ARG A 446 12.00 13.86 -6.36
N TYR A 447 11.31 14.85 -5.81
CA TYR A 447 11.90 16.07 -5.25
C TYR A 447 11.34 16.38 -3.88
N TYR A 448 12.19 17.01 -3.06
CA TYR A 448 11.84 17.61 -1.79
C TYR A 448 11.94 19.13 -1.91
N LEU A 449 10.85 19.82 -1.59
CA LEU A 449 10.77 21.27 -1.56
C LEU A 449 10.74 21.74 -0.10
N SER A 450 11.47 22.80 0.20
CA SER A 450 11.46 23.49 1.50
C SER A 450 11.34 25.00 1.32
N GLY A 451 10.99 25.71 2.40
CA GLY A 451 10.88 27.16 2.38
C GLY A 451 9.60 27.70 1.75
N ILE A 452 8.56 26.86 1.62
CA ILE A 452 7.26 27.27 1.08
C ILE A 452 6.51 28.05 2.17
N ASP A 453 5.92 29.19 1.84
CA ASP A 453 5.11 29.98 2.78
C ASP A 453 3.88 29.16 3.24
N SER A 454 3.58 29.19 4.55
CA SER A 454 2.36 28.62 5.14
C SER A 454 1.04 29.00 4.45
N LYS A 455 0.98 30.14 3.77
CA LYS A 455 -0.19 30.59 2.99
C LYS A 455 -0.34 29.89 1.64
N SER A 456 0.70 29.18 1.18
CA SER A 456 0.69 28.51 -0.12
C SER A 456 -0.23 27.30 -0.10
N THR A 457 -1.09 27.19 -1.11
CA THR A 457 -1.99 26.05 -1.27
C THR A 457 -1.45 25.05 -2.29
N ARG A 458 -1.90 23.80 -2.20
CA ARG A 458 -1.57 22.76 -3.20
C ARG A 458 -1.92 23.21 -4.63
N ALA A 459 -3.08 23.85 -4.81
CA ALA A 459 -3.53 24.36 -6.11
C ALA A 459 -2.61 25.47 -6.64
N GLY A 460 -2.14 26.38 -5.79
CA GLY A 460 -1.22 27.44 -6.19
C GLY A 460 0.13 26.90 -6.68
N ILE A 461 0.66 25.86 -6.01
CA ILE A 461 1.91 25.21 -6.43
C ILE A 461 1.74 24.45 -7.75
N LEU A 462 0.62 23.73 -7.93
CA LEU A 462 0.34 23.04 -9.18
C LEU A 462 0.19 24.02 -10.34
N SER A 463 -0.55 25.11 -10.15
CA SER A 463 -0.71 26.16 -11.16
C SER A 463 0.64 26.80 -11.52
N TYR A 464 1.49 27.07 -10.53
CA TYR A 464 2.86 27.56 -10.79
C TYR A 464 3.66 26.61 -11.69
N LEU A 465 3.66 25.31 -11.37
CA LEU A 465 4.39 24.30 -12.13
C LEU A 465 3.81 24.11 -13.54
N GLU A 466 2.49 24.17 -13.68
CA GLU A 466 1.80 24.10 -14.97
C GLU A 466 2.17 25.28 -15.88
N THR A 467 2.23 26.52 -15.35
CA THR A 467 2.67 27.70 -16.13
C THR A 467 4.13 27.60 -16.61
N LYS A 468 4.92 26.71 -16.02
CA LYS A 468 6.31 26.42 -16.40
C LYS A 468 6.43 25.14 -17.23
N ASN A 469 5.32 24.59 -17.73
CA ASN A 469 5.25 23.35 -18.50
C ASN A 469 5.80 22.11 -17.76
N VAL A 470 5.67 22.07 -16.42
CA VAL A 470 6.09 20.91 -15.62
C VAL A 470 4.88 20.08 -15.22
N HIS A 471 4.78 18.86 -15.76
CA HIS A 471 3.70 17.93 -15.42
C HIS A 471 3.98 17.20 -14.10
N VAL A 472 3.13 17.46 -13.11
CA VAL A 472 3.23 16.89 -11.76
C VAL A 472 2.35 15.66 -11.64
N THR A 473 2.94 14.52 -11.29
CA THR A 473 2.18 13.28 -11.02
C THR A 473 1.74 13.16 -9.56
N TYR A 474 2.49 13.76 -8.63
CA TYR A 474 2.18 13.72 -7.20
C TYR A 474 2.72 14.95 -6.47
N LEU A 475 1.90 15.54 -5.60
CA LEU A 475 2.30 16.64 -4.71
C LEU A 475 1.66 16.46 -3.35
N ARG A 476 2.48 16.39 -2.29
CA ARG A 476 2.04 16.33 -0.90
C ARG A 476 2.74 17.40 -0.06
N LEU A 477 1.95 18.22 0.62
CA LEU A 477 2.43 19.22 1.58
C LEU A 477 2.47 18.62 2.99
N PHE A 478 3.44 19.05 3.79
CA PHE A 478 3.54 18.71 5.21
C PHE A 478 4.21 19.84 5.99
N SER A 479 3.77 20.04 7.24
CA SER A 479 4.38 20.97 8.17
C SER A 479 5.67 20.39 8.74
N THR A 480 6.65 21.25 9.00
CA THR A 480 7.83 20.87 9.78
C THR A 480 7.47 20.82 11.27
N ARG A 481 8.17 19.98 12.04
CA ARG A 481 7.93 19.82 13.49
C ARG A 481 8.24 21.09 14.29
N ASN A 482 9.16 21.90 13.78
CA ASN A 482 9.42 23.22 14.32
C ASN A 482 8.26 24.11 13.88
N ASN A 483 7.65 24.85 14.82
CA ASN A 483 6.55 25.83 14.63
C ASN A 483 6.93 27.01 13.68
N ASP A 484 7.88 26.79 12.78
CA ASP A 484 8.21 27.69 11.71
C ASP A 484 7.01 27.83 10.77
N ARG A 485 6.78 29.05 10.27
CA ARG A 485 5.67 29.38 9.36
C ARG A 485 5.90 28.84 7.94
N ARG A 486 6.72 27.81 7.81
CA ARG A 486 7.17 27.23 6.55
C ARG A 486 6.63 25.83 6.42
N ILE A 487 6.21 25.50 5.21
CA ILE A 487 5.79 24.15 4.84
C ILE A 487 6.83 23.54 3.90
N SER A 488 6.90 22.22 3.90
CA SER A 488 7.69 21.45 2.97
C SER A 488 6.78 20.63 2.07
N ALA A 489 7.29 20.23 0.91
CA ALA A 489 6.54 19.40 -0.02
C ALA A 489 7.36 18.25 -0.58
N LYS A 490 6.66 17.15 -0.87
CA LYS A 490 7.17 16.06 -1.70
C LYS A 490 6.51 16.14 -3.06
N LEU A 491 7.32 16.17 -4.10
CA LEU A 491 6.91 16.37 -5.48
C LEU A 491 7.41 15.20 -6.34
N ASN A 492 6.54 14.60 -7.15
CA ASN A 492 6.96 13.70 -8.23
C ASN A 492 6.59 14.34 -9.58
N ILE A 493 7.56 14.38 -10.49
CA ILE A 493 7.40 14.90 -11.84
C ILE A 493 7.86 13.86 -12.86
N ALA A 494 7.52 14.06 -14.12
CA ALA A 494 8.07 13.25 -15.20
C ALA A 494 9.58 13.49 -15.36
N GLU A 495 10.36 12.44 -15.63
CA GLU A 495 11.84 12.51 -15.70
C GLU A 495 12.33 13.57 -16.71
N ASN A 496 11.62 13.75 -17.82
CA ASN A 496 11.93 14.75 -18.84
C ASN A 496 11.79 16.21 -18.36
N CYS A 497 11.14 16.44 -17.21
CA CYS A 497 11.03 17.76 -16.58
C CYS A 497 12.05 17.98 -15.46
N ALA A 498 12.89 16.98 -15.14
CA ALA A 498 13.86 17.03 -14.05
C ALA A 498 14.86 18.18 -14.22
N GLU A 499 15.42 18.32 -15.42
CA GLU A 499 16.40 19.37 -15.72
C GLU A 499 15.78 20.77 -15.57
N ILE A 500 14.52 20.94 -15.97
CA ILE A 500 13.81 22.23 -15.89
C ILE A 500 13.66 22.66 -14.43
N VAL A 501 13.23 21.77 -13.54
CA VAL A 501 13.02 22.10 -12.11
C VAL A 501 14.33 22.31 -11.34
N GLU A 502 15.44 21.82 -11.88
CA GLU A 502 16.79 21.99 -11.33
C GLU A 502 17.49 23.26 -11.84
N THR A 503 16.91 23.96 -12.83
CA THR A 503 17.49 25.21 -13.34
C THR A 503 17.56 26.29 -12.26
N GLU A 504 18.67 27.03 -12.26
CA GLU A 504 18.85 28.19 -11.40
C GLU A 504 17.76 29.22 -11.71
N ASN A 505 17.08 29.73 -10.68
CA ASN A 505 15.90 30.62 -10.77
C ASN A 505 14.58 29.97 -11.23
N PHE A 506 14.49 28.64 -11.28
CA PHE A 506 13.19 27.99 -11.48
C PHE A 506 12.21 28.26 -10.32
N TRP A 507 12.71 28.26 -9.09
CA TRP A 507 11.89 28.39 -7.89
C TRP A 507 11.82 29.84 -7.39
N PRO A 508 10.69 30.28 -6.80
CA PRO A 508 10.60 31.59 -6.16
C PRO A 508 11.67 31.76 -5.07
N LYS A 509 12.10 33.00 -4.86
CA LYS A 509 13.13 33.31 -3.85
C LYS A 509 12.73 32.76 -2.47
N GLY A 510 13.62 31.96 -1.88
CA GLY A 510 13.42 31.34 -0.57
C GLY A 510 12.89 29.90 -0.61
N VAL A 511 12.43 29.42 -1.77
CA VAL A 511 12.06 28.01 -1.97
C VAL A 511 13.30 27.24 -2.44
N TYR A 512 13.66 26.19 -1.70
CA TYR A 512 14.75 25.30 -2.05
C TYR A 512 14.20 23.98 -2.57
N CYS A 513 14.76 23.50 -3.68
CA CYS A 513 14.43 22.22 -4.28
C CYS A 513 15.66 21.33 -4.28
N ARG A 514 15.50 20.09 -3.82
CA ARG A 514 16.52 19.04 -3.97
C ARG A 514 15.92 17.77 -4.50
N LYS A 515 16.69 17.06 -5.32
CA LYS A 515 16.34 15.70 -5.73
C LYS A 515 16.25 14.81 -4.49
N TRP A 516 15.18 14.03 -4.42
CA TRP A 516 14.98 13.03 -3.39
C TRP A 516 15.79 11.80 -3.78
N LEU A 517 16.98 11.68 -3.22
CA LEU A 517 17.86 10.53 -3.41
C LEU A 517 17.35 9.33 -2.59
N SER A 518 17.54 8.14 -3.13
CA SER A 518 17.39 6.90 -2.35
C SER A 518 18.42 6.87 -1.21
N ASN A 519 18.17 6.10 -0.14
CA ASN A 519 19.14 5.97 0.96
C ASN A 519 20.52 5.52 0.46
N ARG A 520 20.57 4.68 -0.58
CA ARG A 520 21.82 4.23 -1.20
C ARG A 520 22.58 5.39 -1.85
N GLU A 521 21.93 6.15 -2.72
CA GLU A 521 22.52 7.32 -3.39
C GLU A 521 22.90 8.41 -2.38
N TRP A 522 22.08 8.58 -1.34
CA TRP A 522 22.37 9.51 -0.25
C TRP A 522 23.67 9.10 0.45
N ASN A 523 23.77 7.86 0.92
CA ASN A 523 24.97 7.37 1.60
C ASN A 523 26.23 7.46 0.72
N GLN A 524 26.08 7.18 -0.58
CA GLN A 524 27.18 7.27 -1.53
C GLN A 524 27.71 8.70 -1.67
N ARG A 525 26.85 9.72 -1.67
CA ARG A 525 27.31 11.12 -1.69
C ARG A 525 28.11 11.49 -0.45
N PHE A 526 27.72 10.99 0.72
CA PHE A 526 28.47 11.25 1.96
C PHE A 526 29.82 10.53 2.00
N THR A 527 29.95 9.36 1.35
CA THR A 527 31.25 8.69 1.23
C THR A 527 32.15 9.42 0.22
N ASP A 528 31.59 9.91 -0.88
CA ASP A 528 32.38 10.59 -1.92
C ASP A 528 32.85 11.98 -1.45
N ASP A 529 31.99 12.74 -0.73
CA ASP A 529 32.36 14.05 -0.17
C ASP A 529 33.42 13.93 0.95
N ALA A 530 33.49 12.80 1.65
CA ALA A 530 34.51 12.56 2.69
C ALA A 530 35.92 12.34 2.12
N HIS A 531 36.04 12.06 0.81
CA HIS A 531 37.32 11.87 0.12
C HIS A 531 37.78 13.11 -0.66
N HIS A 532 36.99 14.19 -0.67
CA HIS A 532 37.38 15.49 -1.19
C HIS A 532 37.78 16.41 -0.02
N GLU A 533 38.84 16.05 0.72
CA GLU A 533 39.57 17.06 1.48
C GLU A 533 40.16 18.04 0.46
N PRO A 534 39.80 19.33 0.50
CA PRO A 534 40.39 20.29 -0.41
C PRO A 534 41.88 20.38 -0.09
N ASP A 535 42.72 19.91 -1.01
CA ASP A 535 44.16 20.20 -1.01
C ASP A 535 44.33 21.71 -0.82
N SER A 536 44.66 22.10 0.42
CA SER A 536 44.86 23.48 0.86
C SER A 536 46.34 23.76 0.99
#